data_AF-A0A8D2E5X8-F1
#
_entry.id   AF-A0A8D2E5X8-F1
#
_cell.length_a   1.000
_cell.length_b   1.000
_cell.length_c   1.000
_cell.angle_alpha   90.00
_cell.angle_beta   90.00
_cell.angle_gamma   90.00
#
_symmetry.space_group_name_H-M   'P 1'
#
loop_
_entity.id
_entity.type
_entity.pdbx_description
1 polymer ?
#
loop_
_entity_poly.entity_id
_entity_poly.type
_entity_poly.pdbx_seq_one_letter_code
_entity_poly.pdbx_strand_id
1 'polypeptide(L)'
;VPGRQYPWGIAKVENGEHCDFTILRNTLIRTHMQDLKDVTNNVHYENYRSKKLAAVTYNGIDNNKKKGQLTKSPPAQMEEERREHVAKMKKMESFLPAAYRTTILSSPNWATSTQQWAPQPPIPA
;
A
#
# COMPACT_ATOMS: atom_id res chain seq x y z
N VAL A 1 -48.71 -21.33 14.26
CA VAL A 1 -48.40 -19.91 13.92
C VAL A 1 -47.51 -19.36 15.02
N PRO A 2 -46.34 -18.76 14.71
CA PRO A 2 -45.50 -18.12 15.71
C PRO A 2 -46.28 -16.98 16.40
N GLY A 3 -46.36 -17.02 17.73
CA GLY A 3 -47.19 -16.12 18.53
C GLY A 3 -46.90 -16.26 20.02
N ARG A 4 -47.14 -15.19 20.78
CA ARG A 4 -47.09 -15.22 22.25
C ARG A 4 -48.49 -15.45 22.79
N GLN A 5 -48.65 -16.46 23.65
CA GLN A 5 -49.92 -16.81 24.26
C GLN A 5 -50.01 -16.23 25.67
N TYR A 6 -51.13 -15.58 25.96
CA TYR A 6 -51.48 -15.02 27.26
C TYR A 6 -52.85 -15.57 27.71
N PRO A 7 -53.17 -15.53 29.01
CA PRO A 7 -54.48 -15.95 29.52
C PRO A 7 -55.67 -15.20 28.89
N TRP A 8 -55.44 -13.99 28.39
CA TRP A 8 -56.45 -13.13 27.76
C TRP A 8 -56.41 -13.14 26.21
N GLY A 9 -55.54 -13.92 25.58
CA GLY A 9 -55.48 -14.01 24.12
C GLY A 9 -54.11 -14.36 23.56
N ILE A 10 -54.02 -14.41 22.23
CA ILE A 10 -52.81 -14.79 21.49
C ILE A 10 -52.34 -13.63 20.62
N ALA A 11 -51.14 -13.13 20.89
CA ALA A 11 -50.46 -12.16 20.04
C ALA A 11 -49.78 -12.90 18.87
N LYS A 12 -50.43 -12.91 17.71
CA LYS A 12 -49.90 -13.47 16.46
C LYS A 12 -48.83 -12.55 15.86
N VAL A 13 -47.65 -13.09 15.53
CA VAL A 13 -46.50 -12.33 14.99
C VAL A 13 -46.70 -11.92 13.53
N GLU A 14 -47.54 -12.62 12.78
CA GLU A 14 -47.83 -12.32 11.37
C GLU A 14 -48.99 -11.32 11.21
N ASN A 15 -49.70 -10.97 12.29
CA ASN A 15 -50.74 -9.96 12.25
C ASN A 15 -50.12 -8.56 12.34
N GLY A 16 -50.24 -7.77 11.28
CA GLY A 16 -49.73 -6.39 11.23
C GLY A 16 -50.36 -5.43 12.22
N GLU A 17 -51.53 -5.77 12.78
CA GLU A 17 -52.16 -5.00 13.86
C GLU A 17 -51.53 -5.26 15.24
N HIS A 18 -50.78 -6.37 15.39
CA HIS A 18 -50.15 -6.75 16.66
C HIS A 18 -48.67 -6.37 16.73
N CYS A 19 -47.95 -6.41 15.60
CA CYS A 19 -46.55 -6.00 15.53
C CYS A 19 -46.07 -5.73 14.10
N ASP A 20 -44.98 -4.97 13.99
CA ASP A 20 -44.35 -4.59 12.72
C ASP A 20 -43.42 -5.67 12.14
N PHE A 21 -43.52 -6.92 12.60
CA PHE A 21 -42.61 -7.99 12.22
C PHE A 21 -42.55 -8.20 10.70
N THR A 22 -43.71 -8.15 10.04
CA THR A 22 -43.82 -8.31 8.59
C THR A 22 -43.07 -7.20 7.85
N ILE A 23 -43.15 -5.96 8.33
CA ILE A 23 -42.44 -4.82 7.75
C ILE A 23 -40.94 -5.01 7.95
N LEU A 24 -40.50 -5.29 9.18
CA LEU A 24 -39.09 -5.49 9.51
C LEU A 24 -38.45 -6.61 8.68
N ARG A 25 -39.12 -7.76 8.57
CA ARG A 25 -38.65 -8.90 7.76
C ARG A 25 -38.47 -8.52 6.29
N ASN A 26 -39.45 -7.82 5.72
CA ASN A 26 -39.38 -7.39 4.33
C ASN A 26 -38.28 -6.35 4.09
N THR A 27 -38.09 -5.42 5.03
CA THR A 27 -37.00 -4.44 4.96
C THR A 27 -35.64 -5.11 5.00
N LEU A 28 -35.39 -5.96 6.00
CA LEU A 28 -34.08 -6.57 6.23
C LEU A 28 -33.70 -7.63 5.18
N ILE A 29 -34.62 -8.53 4.84
CA ILE A 29 -34.27 -9.75 4.09
C ILE A 29 -34.66 -9.63 2.61
N ARG A 30 -35.73 -8.91 2.29
CA ARG A 30 -36.28 -8.89 0.93
C ARG A 30 -35.80 -7.69 0.11
N THR A 31 -35.59 -6.54 0.74
CA THR A 31 -35.27 -5.29 0.03
C THR A 31 -33.84 -4.80 0.31
N HIS A 32 -33.41 -4.70 1.56
CA HIS A 32 -32.16 -4.01 1.92
C HIS A 32 -31.01 -4.97 2.29
N MET A 33 -31.14 -6.29 2.07
CA MET A 33 -30.09 -7.23 2.47
C MET A 33 -28.75 -6.94 1.80
N GLN A 34 -28.78 -6.61 0.50
CA GLN A 34 -27.56 -6.37 -0.25
C GLN A 34 -26.89 -5.06 0.19
N ASP A 35 -27.64 -3.98 0.33
CA ASP A 35 -27.12 -2.70 0.83
C ASP A 35 -26.50 -2.84 2.23
N LEU A 36 -27.11 -3.61 3.13
CA LEU A 36 -26.56 -3.89 4.46
C LEU A 36 -25.20 -4.61 4.38
N LYS A 37 -25.06 -5.57 3.46
CA LYS A 37 -23.78 -6.24 3.21
C LYS A 37 -22.74 -5.26 2.67
N ASP A 38 -23.13 -4.41 1.72
CA ASP A 38 -22.22 -3.48 1.06
C ASP A 38 -21.72 -2.39 2.03
N VAL A 39 -22.59 -1.84 2.87
CA VAL A 39 -22.19 -0.90 3.94
C VAL A 39 -21.27 -1.59 4.93
N THR A 40 -21.58 -2.82 5.33
CA THR A 40 -20.73 -3.58 6.25
C THR A 40 -19.34 -3.81 5.68
N ASN A 41 -19.24 -4.16 4.39
CA ASN A 41 -17.96 -4.40 3.75
C ASN A 41 -17.18 -3.09 3.51
N ASN A 42 -17.81 -2.13 2.83
CA ASN A 42 -17.11 -0.96 2.31
C ASN A 42 -16.87 0.11 3.39
N VAL A 43 -17.65 0.11 4.47
CA VAL A 43 -17.50 1.08 5.55
C VAL A 43 -16.97 0.41 6.81
N HIS A 44 -17.69 -0.55 7.38
CA HIS A 44 -17.32 -1.08 8.70
C HIS A 44 -16.05 -1.93 8.64
N TYR A 45 -15.96 -2.85 7.67
CA TYR A 45 -14.80 -3.71 7.51
C TYR A 45 -13.58 -2.92 7.04
N GLU A 46 -13.70 -2.07 6.01
CA GLU A 46 -12.56 -1.27 5.54
C GLU A 46 -12.05 -0.29 6.62
N ASN A 47 -12.93 0.37 7.38
CA ASN A 47 -12.50 1.21 8.51
C ASN A 47 -11.74 0.41 9.58
N TYR A 48 -12.21 -0.80 9.90
CA TYR A 48 -11.52 -1.68 10.83
C TYR A 48 -10.17 -2.14 10.26
N ARG A 49 -10.13 -2.53 8.99
CA ARG A 49 -8.94 -2.97 8.26
C ARG A 49 -7.87 -1.90 8.24
N SER A 50 -8.21 -0.66 7.86
CA SER A 50 -7.28 0.47 7.86
C SER A 50 -6.71 0.72 9.26
N LYS A 51 -7.55 0.71 10.30
CA LYS A 51 -7.10 0.89 11.70
C LYS A 51 -6.15 -0.22 12.15
N LYS A 52 -6.44 -1.48 11.81
CA LYS A 52 -5.58 -2.61 12.16
C LYS A 52 -4.26 -2.60 11.39
N LEU A 53 -4.29 -2.30 10.10
CA LEU A 53 -3.07 -2.18 9.30
C LEU A 53 -2.20 -1.01 9.77
N ALA A 54 -2.80 0.14 10.10
CA ALA A 54 -2.08 1.25 10.69
C ALA A 54 -1.40 0.83 12.00
N ALA A 55 -2.12 0.18 12.92
CA ALA A 55 -1.53 -0.35 14.16
C ALA A 55 -0.39 -1.35 13.91
N VAL A 56 -0.52 -2.24 12.92
CA VAL A 56 0.56 -3.17 12.54
C VAL A 56 1.76 -2.42 11.94
N THR A 57 1.54 -1.37 11.16
CA THR A 57 2.64 -0.54 10.66
C THR A 57 3.32 0.22 11.79
N TYR A 58 2.57 0.79 12.75
CA TYR A 58 3.14 1.48 13.91
C TYR A 58 3.86 0.51 14.86
N ASN A 59 3.31 -0.67 15.12
CA ASN A 59 3.90 -1.72 15.97
C ASN A 59 4.99 -2.57 15.25
N GLY A 60 5.07 -2.45 13.93
CA GLY A 60 6.13 -3.04 13.11
C GLY A 60 7.34 -2.11 12.98
N ILE A 61 7.17 -0.81 13.26
CA ILE A 61 8.23 0.20 13.24
C ILE A 61 9.15 0.09 14.47
N ASP A 62 8.65 -0.36 15.64
CA ASP A 62 9.52 -0.60 16.80
C ASP A 62 10.42 -1.85 16.62
N ASN A 63 9.95 -2.87 15.90
CA ASN A 63 10.76 -4.05 15.57
C ASN A 63 11.65 -3.86 14.33
N ASN A 64 11.44 -2.79 13.55
CA ASN A 64 12.16 -2.52 12.32
C ASN A 64 12.79 -1.12 12.31
N LYS A 65 13.76 -0.88 13.20
CA LYS A 65 14.79 0.18 13.04
C LYS A 65 15.69 -0.04 11.79
N LYS A 66 15.23 -0.75 10.76
CA LYS A 66 15.87 -0.90 9.45
C LYS A 66 14.85 -0.88 8.30
N LYS A 67 13.94 0.10 8.25
CA LYS A 67 13.52 0.70 6.98
C LYS A 67 12.73 1.97 7.24
N GLY A 68 13.36 3.10 6.95
CA GLY A 68 12.75 4.40 7.07
C GLY A 68 11.56 4.57 6.14
N GLN A 69 10.62 5.37 6.65
CA GLN A 69 9.98 6.44 5.89
C GLN A 69 8.81 6.02 4.99
N LEU A 70 7.60 6.05 5.57
CA LEU A 70 6.34 6.17 4.82
C LEU A 70 5.57 7.41 5.32
N THR A 71 6.25 8.55 5.42
CA THR A 71 5.63 9.85 5.77
C THR A 71 6.04 10.98 4.81
N LYS A 72 6.86 10.69 3.79
CA LYS A 72 7.27 11.66 2.77
C LYS A 72 6.63 11.28 1.44
N SER A 73 6.15 12.27 0.68
CA SER A 73 5.58 12.07 -0.65
C SER A 73 6.60 11.31 -1.54
N PRO A 74 6.19 10.28 -2.30
CA PRO A 74 7.09 9.45 -3.11
C PRO A 74 8.16 10.19 -3.93
N PRO A 75 7.89 11.34 -4.57
CA PRO A 75 8.92 12.07 -5.31
C PRO A 75 9.99 12.74 -4.43
N ALA A 76 9.65 13.13 -3.20
CA ALA A 76 10.61 13.78 -2.29
C ALA A 76 11.63 12.79 -1.73
N GLN A 77 11.24 11.52 -1.55
CA GLN A 77 12.14 10.46 -1.08
C GLN A 77 13.20 10.14 -2.12
N MET A 78 12.80 10.02 -3.39
CA MET A 78 13.72 9.72 -4.48
C MET A 78 14.76 10.84 -4.68
N GLU A 79 14.35 12.10 -4.52
CA GLU A 79 15.23 13.27 -4.62
C GLU A 79 16.24 13.35 -3.45
N GLU A 80 15.82 12.96 -2.24
CA GLU A 80 16.69 12.92 -1.07
C GLU A 80 17.69 11.75 -1.15
N GLU A 81 17.25 10.55 -1.53
CA GLU A 81 18.14 9.41 -1.77
C GLU A 81 19.17 9.72 -2.87
N ARG A 82 18.75 10.40 -3.95
CA ARG A 82 19.66 10.86 -5.01
C ARG A 82 20.72 11.83 -4.45
N ARG A 83 20.33 12.77 -3.60
CA ARG A 83 21.27 13.72 -2.97
C ARG A 83 22.23 13.03 -2.03
N GLU A 84 21.74 12.11 -1.20
CA GLU A 84 22.58 11.34 -0.28
C GLU A 84 23.58 10.48 -1.04
N HIS A 85 23.15 9.84 -2.13
CA HIS A 85 24.03 9.06 -3.00
C HIS A 85 25.14 9.93 -3.60
N VAL A 86 24.79 11.11 -4.14
CA VAL A 86 25.76 12.06 -4.70
C VAL A 86 26.72 12.60 -3.63
N ALA A 87 26.23 12.93 -2.44
CA ALA A 87 27.08 13.40 -1.34
C ALA A 87 28.04 12.30 -0.86
N LYS A 88 27.58 11.05 -0.82
CA LYS A 88 28.40 9.89 -0.45
C LYS A 88 29.49 9.60 -1.49
N MET A 89 29.17 9.74 -2.78
CA MET A 89 30.15 9.67 -3.87
C MET A 89 31.20 10.77 -3.75
N LYS A 90 30.78 12.02 -3.53
CA LYS A 90 31.71 13.15 -3.36
C LYS A 90 32.60 13.02 -2.12
N LYS A 91 32.06 12.47 -1.03
CA LYS A 91 32.84 12.16 0.16
C LYS A 91 33.82 11.02 -0.13
N MET A 92 33.38 9.97 -0.82
CA MET A 92 34.28 8.91 -1.24
C MET A 92 35.42 9.47 -2.10
N GLU A 93 35.15 10.40 -3.03
CA GLU A 93 36.18 11.11 -3.81
C GLU A 93 37.15 11.96 -2.97
N SER A 94 36.72 12.50 -1.83
CA SER A 94 37.60 13.32 -0.98
C SER A 94 38.52 12.49 -0.08
N PHE A 95 38.11 11.28 0.30
CA PHE A 95 38.82 10.43 1.28
C PHE A 95 40.01 9.68 0.71
N LEU A 96 40.37 10.05 -0.48
CA LEU A 96 40.86 9.10 -1.40
C LEU A 96 42.23 9.79 -1.79
N PRO A 97 43.41 9.10 -1.67
CA PRO A 97 44.72 9.59 -2.13
C PRO A 97 44.78 10.15 -3.56
N ALA A 98 45.48 11.26 -3.77
CA ALA A 98 45.58 11.92 -5.09
C ALA A 98 45.97 10.99 -6.26
N ALA A 99 46.73 9.92 -6.00
CA ALA A 99 47.13 8.93 -7.00
C ALA A 99 45.95 8.17 -7.65
N TYR A 100 44.94 7.71 -6.91
CA TYR A 100 43.81 7.06 -7.60
C TYR A 100 42.86 8.11 -8.19
N ARG A 101 42.80 9.34 -7.66
CA ARG A 101 41.92 10.38 -8.20
C ARG A 101 42.30 10.65 -9.65
N THR A 102 43.62 10.66 -9.88
CA THR A 102 44.21 10.67 -11.20
C THR A 102 43.89 9.39 -11.95
N THR A 103 44.04 8.17 -11.41
CA THR A 103 43.72 6.95 -12.19
C THR A 103 42.26 6.79 -12.59
N ILE A 104 41.29 7.23 -11.79
CA ILE A 104 39.85 7.21 -12.11
C ILE A 104 39.53 8.22 -13.24
N LEU A 105 40.17 9.39 -13.23
CA LEU A 105 39.97 10.44 -14.24
C LEU A 105 40.87 10.26 -15.48
N SER A 106 41.97 9.53 -15.35
CA SER A 106 43.00 9.25 -16.39
C SER A 106 42.82 7.88 -17.05
N SER A 107 41.81 7.10 -16.66
CA SER A 107 41.47 5.83 -17.31
C SER A 107 40.32 6.03 -18.30
N PRO A 108 40.59 6.39 -19.57
CA PRO A 108 39.58 6.46 -20.63
C PRO A 108 39.03 5.07 -21.04
N ASN A 109 39.47 3.99 -20.39
CA ASN A 109 39.31 2.62 -20.88
C ASN A 109 38.03 1.89 -20.43
N TRP A 110 37.25 2.42 -19.49
CA TRP A 110 35.92 1.82 -19.19
C TRP A 110 34.91 2.10 -20.31
N ALA A 111 35.06 3.21 -21.02
CA ALA A 111 34.20 3.61 -22.15
C ALA A 111 34.62 2.95 -23.49
N THR A 112 35.85 2.46 -23.62
CA THR A 112 36.31 1.74 -24.84
C THR A 112 36.03 0.24 -24.83
N SER A 113 35.66 -0.35 -23.69
CA SER A 113 35.37 -1.79 -23.61
C SER A 113 34.13 -2.21 -24.42
N THR A 114 33.25 -1.27 -24.76
CA THR A 114 32.04 -1.53 -25.59
C THR A 114 32.32 -1.45 -27.10
N GLN A 115 33.49 -0.97 -27.54
CA GLN A 115 33.83 -0.84 -28.98
C GLN A 115 34.49 -2.08 -29.59
N GLN A 116 34.73 -3.14 -28.82
CA GLN A 116 35.41 -4.36 -29.29
C GLN A 116 34.49 -5.31 -30.10
N TRP A 117 33.20 -5.00 -30.24
CA TRP A 117 32.22 -5.78 -31.02
C TRP A 117 31.70 -5.04 -32.27
N ALA A 118 32.23 -3.87 -32.62
CA ALA A 118 31.74 -3.14 -33.80
C ALA A 118 32.23 -3.82 -35.12
N PRO A 119 31.33 -4.32 -35.99
CA PRO A 119 31.74 -4.88 -37.28
C PRO A 119 32.35 -3.80 -38.16
N GLN A 120 33.55 -4.06 -38.69
CA GLN A 120 34.31 -3.09 -39.49
C GLN A 120 33.63 -2.87 -40.86
N PRO A 121 33.50 -1.62 -41.33
CA PRO A 121 32.97 -1.33 -42.67
C PRO A 121 33.96 -1.75 -43.77
N PRO A 122 33.46 -2.15 -44.95
CA PRO A 122 34.30 -2.72 -46.00
C PRO A 122 35.20 -1.65 -46.62
N ILE A 123 36.42 -2.04 -46.97
CA ILE A 123 37.43 -1.18 -47.60
C ILE A 123 37.02 -0.95 -49.06
N PRO A 124 36.76 0.29 -49.51
CA PRO A 124 36.41 0.55 -50.90
C PRO A 124 37.63 0.90 -51.78
N ALA A 125 37.68 0.17 -52.89
CA ALA A 125 38.34 0.33 -54.21
C ALA A 125 39.84 0.64 -54.26
#